data_AF-A0A1M5JK34-F1
#
_entry.id   AF-A0A1M5JK34-F1
#
_cell.length_a   1.000
_cell.length_b   1.000
_cell.length_c   1.000
_cell.angle_alpha   90.00
_cell.angle_beta   90.00
_cell.angle_gamma   90.00
#
_symmetry.space_group_name_H-M   'P 1'
#
loop_
_entity.id
_entity.type
_entity.pdbx_description
1 polymer ?
#
loop_
_entity_poly.entity_id
_entity_poly.type
_entity_poly.pdbx_seq_one_letter_code
_entity_poly.pdbx_strand_id
1 'polypeptide(L)'
;MIQTLRSFVARSIRTTIALALIAICYSCEKNIPFEESIIVPAAQGNVTIKKDNNNNYAISIKIFNLAEVGRLQPAKSFYLIWVETEQHEYKNVGQIDSEKNLISNKLKAKFETVTSFKPVKIFITAENELDPQRPAKQIILATKFF
;
A
#
# COMPACT_ATOMS: atom_id res chain seq x y z
N MET A 1 10.11 52.00 -28.35
CA MET A 1 10.89 51.44 -27.23
C MET A 1 10.02 50.85 -26.11
N ILE A 2 8.89 51.48 -25.72
CA ILE A 2 8.03 51.00 -24.62
C ILE A 2 7.21 49.73 -24.98
N GLN A 3 6.69 49.61 -26.21
CA GLN A 3 5.89 48.43 -26.63
C GLN A 3 6.71 47.14 -26.75
N THR A 4 7.95 47.23 -27.23
CA THR A 4 8.87 46.09 -27.37
C THR A 4 9.35 45.56 -26.01
N LEU A 5 9.47 46.44 -25.01
CA LEU A 5 9.77 46.04 -23.63
C LEU A 5 8.59 45.30 -22.99
N ARG A 6 7.35 45.75 -23.22
CA ARG A 6 6.14 45.08 -22.72
C ARG A 6 5.95 43.68 -23.31
N SER A 7 6.21 43.50 -24.61
CA SER A 7 6.10 42.18 -25.26
C SER A 7 7.23 41.23 -24.82
N PHE A 8 8.44 41.73 -24.59
CA PHE A 8 9.56 40.97 -24.04
C PHE A 8 9.28 40.51 -22.59
N VAL A 9 8.81 41.42 -21.74
CA VAL A 9 8.42 41.12 -20.35
C VAL A 9 7.26 40.11 -20.33
N ALA A 10 6.22 40.29 -21.14
CA ALA A 10 5.10 39.34 -21.22
C ALA A 10 5.53 37.95 -21.73
N ARG A 11 6.49 37.87 -22.67
CA ARG A 11 7.05 36.60 -23.13
C ARG A 11 7.87 35.92 -22.04
N SER A 12 8.66 36.68 -21.28
CA SER A 12 9.43 36.18 -20.13
C SER A 12 8.53 35.65 -19.01
N ILE A 13 7.46 36.37 -18.66
CA ILE A 13 6.50 35.97 -17.62
C ILE A 13 5.78 34.68 -18.02
N ARG A 14 5.38 34.54 -19.29
CA ARG A 14 4.76 33.31 -19.81
C ARG A 14 5.69 32.11 -19.71
N THR A 15 6.98 32.28 -20.04
CA THR A 15 7.96 31.19 -19.89
C THR A 15 8.22 30.83 -18.42
N THR A 16 8.25 31.80 -17.50
CA THR A 16 8.46 31.52 -16.07
C THR A 16 7.27 30.82 -15.43
N ILE A 17 6.03 31.19 -15.80
CA ILE A 17 4.81 30.51 -15.33
C ILE A 17 4.76 29.05 -15.84
N ALA A 18 5.13 28.83 -17.11
CA ALA A 18 5.20 27.49 -17.68
C ALA A 18 6.24 26.60 -16.98
N LEU A 19 7.38 27.18 -16.56
CA LEU A 19 8.43 26.46 -15.83
C LEU A 19 8.05 26.18 -14.36
N ALA A 20 7.32 27.10 -13.70
CA ALA A 20 6.83 26.92 -12.34
C ALA A 20 5.73 25.85 -12.23
N LEU A 21 4.92 25.66 -13.28
CA LEU A 21 3.89 24.61 -13.34
C LEU A 21 4.47 23.18 -13.41
N ILE A 22 5.72 23.02 -13.86
CA ILE A 22 6.38 21.71 -14.00
C ILE A 22 7.00 21.24 -12.66
N ALA A 23 7.22 22.15 -11.69
CA ALA A 23 7.97 21.86 -10.47
C ALA A 23 7.17 21.18 -9.34
N ILE A 24 5.87 20.92 -9.50
CA ILE A 24 4.96 20.69 -8.36
C ILE A 24 4.72 19.20 -8.00
N CYS A 25 5.38 18.22 -8.61
CA CYS A 25 5.00 16.81 -8.40
C CYS A 25 6.17 15.85 -8.12
N TYR A 26 6.92 16.07 -7.05
CA TYR A 26 7.85 15.08 -6.49
C TYR A 26 7.21 14.37 -5.28
N SER A 27 6.13 13.59 -5.48
CA SER A 27 5.66 12.69 -4.42
C SER A 27 6.50 11.42 -4.47
N CYS A 28 7.29 11.16 -3.43
CA CYS A 28 8.04 9.91 -3.30
C CYS A 28 7.06 8.78 -2.96
N GLU A 29 6.92 7.83 -3.90
CA GLU A 29 6.17 6.59 -3.73
C GLU A 29 7.14 5.44 -3.50
N LYS A 30 6.95 4.66 -2.43
CA LYS A 30 7.71 3.44 -2.15
C LYS A 30 6.91 2.23 -2.64
N ASN A 31 7.50 1.41 -3.49
CA ASN A 31 6.92 0.13 -3.92
C ASN A 31 7.79 -1.01 -3.35
N ILE A 32 7.20 -1.81 -2.48
CA ILE A 32 7.90 -2.82 -1.67
C ILE A 32 7.26 -4.19 -1.98
N PRO A 33 8.01 -5.16 -2.53
CA PRO A 33 7.47 -6.49 -2.76
C PRO A 33 7.29 -7.25 -1.44
N PHE A 34 6.33 -8.17 -1.40
CA PHE A 34 6.30 -9.20 -0.37
C PHE A 34 7.44 -10.21 -0.59
N GLU A 35 7.98 -10.73 0.49
CA GLU A 35 8.89 -11.87 0.49
C GLU A 35 8.14 -13.16 0.11
N GLU A 36 8.88 -14.16 -0.36
CA GLU A 36 8.32 -15.45 -0.73
C GLU A 36 7.68 -16.13 0.50
N SER A 37 6.45 -16.59 0.33
CA SER A 37 5.72 -17.28 1.38
C SER A 37 6.11 -18.75 1.46
N ILE A 38 6.45 -19.21 2.66
CA ILE A 38 6.63 -20.66 2.91
C ILE A 38 5.30 -21.41 3.04
N ILE A 39 4.18 -20.71 3.28
CA ILE A 39 2.85 -21.32 3.45
C ILE A 39 2.07 -21.32 2.13
N VAL A 40 2.19 -20.25 1.34
CA VAL A 40 1.53 -20.11 0.03
C VAL A 40 2.58 -19.70 -1.03
N PRO A 41 3.48 -20.60 -1.47
CA PRO A 41 4.61 -20.24 -2.34
C PRO A 41 4.24 -19.56 -3.65
N ALA A 42 3.05 -19.84 -4.17
CA ALA A 42 2.56 -19.20 -5.39
C ALA A 42 2.16 -17.73 -5.18
N ALA A 43 1.84 -17.32 -3.95
CA ALA A 43 1.35 -15.99 -3.63
C ALA A 43 2.44 -14.93 -3.85
N GLN A 44 2.08 -13.89 -4.60
CA GLN A 44 2.96 -12.79 -4.94
C GLN A 44 2.23 -11.49 -4.73
N GLY A 45 2.96 -10.42 -4.43
CA GLY A 45 2.33 -9.12 -4.32
C GLY A 45 3.29 -8.02 -3.95
N ASN A 46 2.75 -6.82 -3.89
CA ASN A 46 3.49 -5.63 -3.54
C ASN A 46 2.64 -4.65 -2.73
N VAL A 47 3.36 -3.83 -1.97
CA VAL A 47 2.83 -2.75 -1.16
C VAL A 47 3.35 -1.44 -1.72
N THR A 48 2.44 -0.57 -2.13
CA THR A 48 2.73 0.83 -2.46
C THR A 48 2.41 1.70 -1.26
N ILE A 49 3.36 2.54 -0.85
CA ILE A 49 3.22 3.50 0.25
C ILE A 49 3.52 4.89 -0.29
N LYS A 50 2.56 5.80 -0.10
CA LYS A 50 2.69 7.21 -0.48
C LYS A 50 2.36 8.09 0.70
N LYS A 51 3.30 8.98 1.06
CA LYS A 51 3.07 9.98 2.09
C LYS A 51 2.30 11.16 1.48
N ASP A 52 1.24 11.59 2.14
CA ASP A 52 0.49 12.79 1.76
C ASP A 52 1.04 14.07 2.43
N ASN A 53 0.48 15.21 2.06
CA ASN A 53 0.89 16.51 2.61
C ASN A 53 0.47 16.71 4.08
N ASN A 54 -0.43 15.86 4.59
CA ASN A 54 -0.91 15.88 5.98
C ASN A 54 -0.13 14.90 6.87
N ASN A 55 0.97 14.32 6.36
CA ASN A 55 1.76 13.30 7.03
C ASN A 55 1.03 11.97 7.28
N ASN A 56 -0.04 11.68 6.56
CA ASN A 56 -0.62 10.34 6.50
C ASN A 56 0.08 9.49 5.43
N TYR A 57 -0.06 8.19 5.56
CA TYR A 57 0.49 7.19 4.65
C TYR A 57 -0.66 6.46 3.97
N ALA A 58 -0.82 6.71 2.67
CA ALA A 58 -1.68 5.92 1.80
C ALA A 58 -0.98 4.60 1.48
N ILE A 59 -1.63 3.49 1.79
CA ILE A 59 -1.13 2.13 1.62
C ILE A 59 -2.03 1.44 0.60
N SER A 60 -1.44 0.91 -0.47
CA SER A 60 -2.12 0.09 -1.47
C SER A 60 -1.42 -1.26 -1.58
N ILE A 61 -2.18 -2.33 -1.46
CA ILE A 61 -1.67 -3.71 -1.50
C ILE A 61 -2.31 -4.42 -2.68
N LYS A 62 -1.50 -5.10 -3.47
CA LYS A 62 -1.95 -5.97 -4.57
C LYS A 62 -1.33 -7.34 -4.40
N ILE A 63 -2.17 -8.37 -4.48
CA ILE A 63 -1.75 -9.76 -4.31
C ILE A 63 -2.33 -10.59 -5.44
N PHE A 64 -1.56 -11.57 -5.88
CA PHE A 64 -1.86 -12.54 -6.91
C PHE A 64 -1.58 -13.93 -6.35
N ASN A 65 -2.28 -14.96 -6.85
CA ASN A 65 -2.09 -16.36 -6.47
C ASN A 65 -2.25 -16.63 -4.96
N LEU A 66 -3.08 -15.82 -4.27
CA LEU A 66 -3.40 -16.05 -2.86
C LEU A 66 -4.39 -17.21 -2.75
N ALA A 67 -4.00 -18.26 -2.02
CA ALA A 67 -4.87 -19.40 -1.75
C ALA A 67 -6.09 -18.98 -0.92
N GLU A 68 -7.22 -19.65 -1.14
CA GLU A 68 -8.41 -19.46 -0.30
C GLU A 68 -8.08 -19.78 1.17
N VAL A 69 -8.51 -18.91 2.08
CA VAL A 69 -8.16 -19.00 3.51
C VAL A 69 -8.61 -20.33 4.17
N GLY A 70 -9.75 -20.87 3.74
CA GLY A 70 -10.26 -22.16 4.20
C GLY A 70 -9.49 -23.38 3.65
N ARG A 71 -8.61 -23.19 2.66
CA ARG A 71 -7.78 -24.24 2.07
C ARG A 71 -6.37 -24.32 2.68
N LEU A 72 -6.05 -23.41 3.60
CA LEU A 72 -4.79 -23.45 4.34
C LEU A 72 -4.73 -24.66 5.27
N GLN A 73 -3.53 -25.00 5.70
CA GLN A 73 -3.28 -26.01 6.74
C GLN A 73 -2.46 -25.40 7.88
N PRO A 74 -3.03 -25.28 9.10
CA PRO A 74 -4.45 -25.46 9.42
C PRO A 74 -5.34 -24.43 8.69
N ALA A 75 -6.60 -24.78 8.47
CA ALA A 75 -7.58 -23.89 7.85
C ALA A 75 -7.90 -22.70 8.76
N LYS A 76 -8.20 -21.56 8.16
CA LYS A 76 -8.50 -20.28 8.83
C LYS A 76 -9.73 -19.62 8.22
N SER A 77 -10.19 -18.53 8.84
CA SER A 77 -11.41 -17.82 8.45
C SER A 77 -11.13 -16.50 7.74
N PHE A 78 -10.07 -15.79 8.14
CA PHE A 78 -9.83 -14.43 7.68
C PHE A 78 -8.36 -14.22 7.32
N TYR A 79 -8.13 -13.37 6.32
CA TYR A 79 -6.82 -12.78 6.10
C TYR A 79 -6.82 -11.35 6.64
N LEU A 80 -6.02 -11.08 7.66
CA LEU A 80 -5.89 -9.76 8.26
C LEU A 80 -4.56 -9.11 7.88
N ILE A 81 -4.62 -7.80 7.65
CA ILE A 81 -3.48 -6.99 7.24
C ILE A 81 -2.98 -6.24 8.47
N TRP A 82 -1.70 -6.42 8.76
CA TRP A 82 -1.03 -5.83 9.88
C TRP A 82 0.08 -4.90 9.43
N VAL A 83 0.22 -3.79 10.15
CA VAL A 83 1.33 -2.87 10.04
C VAL A 83 2.13 -2.92 11.33
N GLU A 84 3.44 -3.12 11.22
CA GLU A 84 4.37 -2.76 12.29
C GLU A 84 4.71 -1.27 12.14
N THR A 85 4.54 -0.51 13.22
CA THR A 85 4.87 0.91 13.27
C THR A 85 6.32 1.13 13.69
N GLU A 86 6.85 2.34 13.52
CA GLU A 86 8.19 2.70 14.03
C GLU A 86 8.31 2.59 15.56
N GLN A 87 7.18 2.57 16.29
CA GLN A 87 7.11 2.32 17.73
C GLN A 87 7.05 0.83 18.09
N HIS A 88 7.25 -0.07 17.11
CA HIS A 88 7.13 -1.53 17.26
C HIS A 88 5.75 -2.00 17.75
N GLU A 89 4.70 -1.26 17.38
CA GLU A 89 3.30 -1.68 17.61
C GLU A 89 2.77 -2.42 16.38
N TYR A 90 1.94 -3.44 16.59
CA TYR A 90 1.17 -4.09 15.53
C TYR A 90 -0.23 -3.51 15.46
N LYS A 91 -0.60 -2.96 14.31
CA LYS A 91 -1.94 -2.41 14.07
C LYS A 91 -2.62 -3.16 12.95
N ASN A 92 -3.79 -3.71 13.23
CA ASN A 92 -4.69 -4.24 12.20
C ASN A 92 -5.23 -3.04 11.42
N VAL A 93 -5.03 -3.05 10.10
CA VAL A 93 -5.47 -1.97 9.21
C VAL A 93 -6.63 -2.39 8.33
N GLY A 94 -7.01 -3.66 8.34
CA GLY A 94 -8.15 -4.20 7.60
C GLY A 94 -8.01 -5.67 7.25
N GLN A 95 -9.00 -6.17 6.52
CA GLN A 95 -9.08 -7.54 6.06
C GLN A 95 -9.02 -7.62 4.53
N ILE A 96 -8.52 -8.75 4.01
CA ILE A 96 -8.68 -9.09 2.60
C ILE A 96 -10.03 -9.79 2.45
N ASP A 97 -10.97 -9.10 1.80
CA ASP A 97 -12.28 -9.68 1.51
C ASP A 97 -12.12 -10.92 0.62
N SER A 98 -12.55 -12.05 1.16
CA SER A 98 -12.48 -13.36 0.51
C SER A 98 -13.86 -13.84 0.05
N GLU A 99 -14.93 -13.04 0.23
CA GLU A 99 -16.30 -13.49 -0.03
C GLU A 99 -16.71 -13.37 -1.52
N LYS A 100 -16.72 -14.55 -2.15
CA LYS A 100 -17.70 -15.15 -3.09
C LYS A 100 -18.29 -14.38 -4.28
N ASN A 101 -18.22 -13.06 -4.42
CA ASN A 101 -18.83 -12.37 -5.58
C ASN A 101 -17.90 -11.41 -6.34
N LEU A 102 -16.68 -11.17 -5.84
CA LEU A 102 -15.71 -10.26 -6.47
C LEU A 102 -14.36 -10.92 -6.80
N ILE A 103 -14.25 -12.24 -6.66
CA ILE A 103 -13.10 -12.98 -7.19
C ILE A 103 -13.41 -13.43 -8.63
N SER A 104 -13.66 -12.47 -9.52
CA SER A 104 -13.81 -12.73 -10.97
C SER A 104 -12.51 -13.21 -11.62
N ASN A 105 -11.40 -13.23 -10.87
CA ASN A 105 -10.15 -13.93 -11.19
C ASN A 105 -9.62 -14.58 -9.90
N LYS A 106 -9.93 -15.88 -9.68
CA LYS A 106 -9.89 -16.71 -8.44
C LYS A 106 -8.75 -16.55 -7.40
N LEU A 107 -7.79 -15.65 -7.60
CA LEU A 107 -6.52 -15.60 -6.88
C LEU A 107 -5.97 -14.16 -6.70
N LYS A 108 -6.73 -13.11 -7.02
CA LYS A 108 -6.26 -11.72 -6.92
C LYS A 108 -6.94 -10.99 -5.76
N ALA A 109 -6.18 -10.22 -5.00
CA ALA A 109 -6.69 -9.34 -3.94
C ALA A 109 -6.11 -7.93 -4.09
N LYS A 110 -6.93 -6.92 -3.79
CA LYS A 110 -6.54 -5.52 -3.72
C LYS A 110 -7.08 -4.91 -2.44
N PHE A 111 -6.24 -4.15 -1.74
CA PHE A 111 -6.61 -3.46 -0.51
C PHE A 111 -6.02 -2.05 -0.50
N GLU A 112 -6.78 -1.07 -0.02
CA GLU A 112 -6.34 0.32 0.08
C GLU A 112 -6.77 0.90 1.43
N THR A 113 -5.86 1.62 2.09
CA THR A 113 -6.13 2.29 3.37
C THR A 113 -5.25 3.53 3.53
N VAL A 114 -5.56 4.35 4.54
CA VAL A 114 -4.76 5.49 4.96
C VAL A 114 -4.48 5.38 6.45
N THR A 115 -3.25 5.67 6.87
CA THR A 115 -2.82 5.57 8.26
C THR A 115 -2.11 6.85 8.69
N SER A 116 -2.30 7.30 9.93
CA SER A 116 -1.60 8.46 10.50
C SER A 116 -0.24 8.08 11.11
N PHE A 117 0.00 6.80 11.34
CA PHE A 117 1.26 6.26 11.85
C PHE A 117 2.15 5.79 10.71
N LYS A 118 3.48 5.87 10.91
CA LYS A 118 4.45 5.46 9.91
C LYS A 118 4.63 3.94 9.91
N PRO A 119 4.37 3.24 8.79
CA PRO A 119 4.65 1.82 8.67
C PRO A 119 6.17 1.58 8.50
N VAL A 120 6.69 0.54 9.12
CA VAL A 120 8.07 0.02 8.89
C VAL A 120 8.08 -1.41 8.36
N LYS A 121 6.95 -2.12 8.47
CA LYS A 121 6.73 -3.45 7.90
C LYS A 121 5.24 -3.68 7.70
N ILE A 122 4.86 -4.38 6.62
CA ILE A 122 3.47 -4.82 6.40
C ILE A 122 3.47 -6.33 6.23
N PHE A 123 2.52 -6.99 6.87
CA PHE A 123 2.36 -8.43 6.77
C PHE A 123 0.90 -8.86 6.87
N ILE A 124 0.62 -10.06 6.39
CA ILE A 124 -0.73 -10.63 6.31
C ILE A 124 -0.71 -11.92 7.11
N THR A 125 -1.68 -12.09 8.00
CA THR A 125 -1.86 -13.32 8.78
C THR A 125 -3.15 -14.01 8.39
N ALA A 126 -3.18 -15.33 8.59
CA ALA A 126 -4.42 -16.10 8.53
C ALA A 126 -4.97 -16.32 9.94
N GLU A 127 -6.20 -15.87 10.17
CA GLU A 127 -6.81 -15.66 11.48
C GLU A 127 -8.15 -16.40 11.62
N ASN A 128 -8.54 -16.70 12.86
CA ASN A 128 -9.85 -17.30 13.16
C ASN A 128 -10.90 -16.25 13.55
N GLU A 129 -10.46 -15.07 13.99
CA GLU A 129 -11.30 -13.98 14.48
C GLU A 129 -11.05 -12.73 13.63
N LEU A 130 -12.05 -11.84 13.49
CA LEU A 130 -11.95 -10.62 12.68
C LEU A 130 -11.16 -9.50 13.35
N ASP A 131 -11.17 -9.45 14.69
CA ASP A 131 -10.53 -8.40 15.47
C ASP A 131 -9.69 -8.97 16.64
N PRO A 132 -8.70 -9.83 16.35
CA PRO A 132 -7.82 -10.35 17.38
C PRO A 132 -6.90 -9.23 17.90
N GLN A 133 -6.60 -9.24 19.19
CA GLN A 133 -5.74 -8.23 19.82
C GLN A 133 -4.27 -8.30 19.38
N ARG A 134 -3.85 -9.43 18.80
CA ARG A 134 -2.48 -9.66 18.31
C ARG A 134 -2.52 -10.52 17.04
N PRO A 135 -1.54 -10.36 16.15
CA PRO A 135 -1.41 -11.22 14.98
C PRO A 135 -1.15 -12.68 15.36
N ALA A 136 -1.76 -13.62 14.65
CA ALA A 136 -1.43 -15.02 14.72
C ALA A 136 -0.02 -15.32 14.17
N LYS A 137 0.48 -16.50 14.55
CA LYS A 137 1.79 -17.00 14.10
C LYS A 137 1.82 -17.37 12.61
N GLN A 138 0.66 -17.59 12.00
CA GLN A 138 0.54 -18.03 10.62
C GLN A 138 0.64 -16.82 9.67
N ILE A 139 1.86 -16.33 9.46
CA ILE A 139 2.17 -15.22 8.55
C ILE A 139 2.21 -15.74 7.11
N ILE A 140 1.36 -15.18 6.27
CA ILE A 140 1.15 -15.61 4.88
C ILE A 140 2.06 -14.85 3.94
N LEU A 141 2.13 -13.53 4.08
CA LEU A 141 3.02 -12.66 3.30
C LEU A 141 3.58 -11.59 4.23
N ALA A 142 4.83 -11.20 4.04
CA ALA A 142 5.45 -10.13 4.79
C ALA A 142 6.43 -9.37 3.90
N THR A 143 6.52 -8.06 4.07
CA THR A 143 7.59 -7.27 3.46
C THR A 143 8.86 -7.40 4.29
N LYS A 144 10.00 -7.04 3.68
CA LYS A 144 11.17 -6.61 4.45
C LYS A 144 10.84 -5.34 5.26
N PHE A 145 11.69 -5.02 6.22
CA PHE A 145 11.67 -3.71 6.88
C PHE A 145 12.12 -2.61 5.90
N PHE A 146 11.55 -1.40 5.99
CA PHE A 146 11.75 -0.30 5.01
C PHE A 146 11.64 1.12 5.60
#